data_AF-A0AAV3P553-F1
#
_entry.id   AF-A0AAV3P553-F1
#
_cell.length_a   1.000
_cell.length_b   1.000
_cell.length_c   1.000
_cell.angle_alpha   90.00
_cell.angle_beta   90.00
_cell.angle_gamma   90.00
#
_symmetry.space_group_name_H-M   'P 1'
#
loop_
_entity.id
_entity.type
_entity.pdbx_description
1 polymer ?
#
loop_
_entity_poly.entity_id
_entity_poly.type
_entity_poly.pdbx_seq_one_letter_code
_entity_poly.pdbx_strand_id
1 'polypeptide(L)'
;MSVLPVYCFDPRDYGKSSSGFDKTGPYRASFVVESVENLRKNLQARGSDLVVRIGKPEVVLVELAKAVGAGAVYAHREVSNDEVKAEEKIEGVMKEEGIEVKYFWGSTLYHLDDLPFKLEDMPTTYGGFKEKVKGLEVRKTIEALDQLKGLPSRGDVEPGEIPTLIDLGLNPSATMGKNGKSAANASLVGGETEALQRLTKFAAECKAQPHNANKDNGNSIYGANFSCKISPWLAMGCLSPRYLFDELKKTASRTFSAASNQKGGGSGSSDTGMNWLMYELLWRDFFRFITKKYSAAKQQNVAPVMACTGAAA
;
A
#
# COMPACT_ATOMS: atom_id res chain seq x y z
N MET A 1 16.50 -13.15 -16.78
CA MET A 1 15.33 -12.49 -17.36
C MET A 1 15.35 -11.06 -16.86
N SER A 2 15.32 -10.09 -17.77
CA SER A 2 15.05 -8.69 -17.43
C SER A 2 13.56 -8.52 -17.13
N VAL A 3 13.22 -7.48 -16.38
CA VAL A 3 11.84 -7.13 -16.05
C VAL A 3 11.58 -5.71 -16.56
N LEU A 4 10.34 -5.41 -16.96
CA LEU A 4 9.92 -4.06 -17.33
C LEU A 4 9.03 -3.51 -16.19
N PRO A 5 9.58 -2.72 -15.25
CA PRO A 5 8.75 -2.05 -14.24
C PRO A 5 7.89 -0.98 -14.92
N VAL A 6 6.58 -1.00 -14.66
CA VAL A 6 5.62 -0.06 -15.24
C VAL A 6 4.76 0.57 -14.15
N TYR A 7 4.54 1.88 -14.23
CA TYR A 7 3.52 2.59 -13.47
C TYR A 7 2.58 3.34 -14.41
N CYS A 8 1.27 3.12 -14.25
CA CYS A 8 0.24 3.79 -15.04
C CYS A 8 -0.50 4.81 -14.16
N PHE A 9 -0.46 6.09 -14.52
CA PHE A 9 -1.38 7.08 -14.00
C PHE A 9 -2.73 6.89 -14.69
N ASP A 10 -3.65 6.17 -14.04
CA ASP A 10 -4.98 5.91 -14.59
C ASP A 10 -5.85 7.18 -14.54
N PRO A 11 -6.34 7.69 -15.68
CA PRO A 11 -7.20 8.87 -15.71
C PRO A 11 -8.46 8.75 -14.84
N ARG A 12 -8.92 7.52 -14.55
CA ARG A 12 -10.08 7.25 -13.68
C ARG A 12 -9.86 7.69 -12.23
N ASP A 13 -8.62 7.79 -11.78
CA ASP A 13 -8.26 8.15 -10.39
C ASP A 13 -8.20 9.66 -10.17
N TYR A 14 -8.09 10.43 -11.25
CA TYR A 14 -7.95 11.89 -11.24
C TYR A 14 -9.20 12.62 -11.75
N GLY A 15 -10.25 11.87 -12.11
CA GLY A 15 -11.58 12.41 -12.41
C GLY A 15 -12.37 12.83 -11.16
N LYS A 16 -13.65 13.12 -11.35
CA LYS A 16 -14.58 13.44 -10.25
C LYS A 16 -15.26 12.19 -9.69
N SER A 17 -15.55 12.21 -8.39
CA SER A 17 -16.42 11.24 -7.73
C SER A 17 -17.89 11.49 -8.08
N SER A 18 -18.77 10.55 -7.73
CA SER A 18 -20.22 10.72 -7.93
C SER A 18 -20.79 11.94 -7.20
N SER A 19 -20.12 12.44 -6.16
CA SER A 19 -20.49 13.65 -5.41
C SER A 19 -19.82 14.92 -5.95
N GLY A 20 -19.09 14.84 -7.06
CA GLY A 20 -18.45 16.00 -7.71
C GLY A 20 -17.10 16.42 -7.12
N PHE A 21 -16.59 15.73 -6.11
CA PHE A 21 -15.25 15.98 -5.55
C PHE A 21 -14.16 15.33 -6.40
N ASP A 22 -12.93 15.83 -6.34
CA ASP A 22 -11.79 15.12 -6.93
C ASP A 22 -11.67 13.73 -6.32
N LYS A 23 -11.60 12.68 -7.15
CA LYS A 23 -11.32 11.33 -6.66
C LYS A 23 -9.97 11.31 -5.96
N THR A 24 -8.97 11.95 -6.58
CA THR A 24 -7.65 12.21 -5.99
C THR A 24 -7.40 13.70 -5.94
N GLY A 25 -7.47 14.26 -4.73
CA GLY A 25 -7.13 15.66 -4.50
C GLY A 25 -5.63 15.94 -4.68
N PRO A 26 -5.27 17.23 -4.83
CA PRO A 26 -3.93 17.66 -5.23
C PRO A 26 -2.84 17.26 -4.24
N TYR A 27 -3.12 17.24 -2.93
CA TYR A 27 -2.16 16.78 -1.92
C TYR A 27 -1.74 15.31 -2.10
N ARG A 28 -2.73 14.43 -2.35
CA ARG A 28 -2.44 13.01 -2.55
C ARG A 28 -1.78 12.80 -3.90
N ALA A 29 -2.23 13.48 -4.95
CA ALA A 29 -1.60 13.41 -6.27
C ALA A 29 -0.12 13.80 -6.23
N SER A 30 0.24 14.91 -5.54
CA SER A 30 1.64 15.29 -5.34
C SER A 30 2.45 14.18 -4.66
N PHE A 31 1.90 13.62 -3.56
CA PHE A 31 2.55 12.53 -2.84
C PHE A 31 2.75 11.28 -3.73
N VAL A 32 1.79 10.95 -4.60
CA VAL A 32 1.91 9.85 -5.56
C VAL A 32 2.99 10.12 -6.60
N VAL A 33 3.00 11.32 -7.20
CA VAL A 33 4.03 11.74 -8.16
C VAL A 33 5.42 11.62 -7.55
N GLU A 34 5.63 12.18 -6.37
CA GLU A 34 6.90 12.08 -5.62
C GLU A 34 7.28 10.63 -5.31
N SER A 35 6.28 9.78 -5.00
CA SER A 35 6.52 8.35 -4.74
C SER A 35 6.96 7.60 -6.00
N VAL A 36 6.37 7.91 -7.15
CA VAL A 36 6.72 7.33 -8.45
C VAL A 36 8.12 7.81 -8.90
N GLU A 37 8.43 9.09 -8.70
CA GLU A 37 9.77 9.63 -8.93
C GLU A 37 10.83 8.92 -8.06
N ASN A 38 10.54 8.70 -6.78
CA ASN A 38 11.45 7.99 -5.89
C ASN A 38 11.62 6.51 -6.30
N LEU A 39 10.54 5.84 -6.70
CA LEU A 39 10.60 4.47 -7.21
C LEU A 39 11.47 4.37 -8.47
N ARG A 40 11.31 5.31 -9.42
CA ARG A 40 12.18 5.40 -10.61
C ARG A 40 13.64 5.54 -10.22
N LYS A 41 13.98 6.50 -9.34
CA LYS A 41 15.36 6.71 -8.86
C LYS A 41 15.94 5.45 -8.20
N ASN A 42 15.16 4.77 -7.36
CA ASN A 42 15.59 3.55 -6.67
C ASN A 42 15.79 2.37 -7.64
N LEU A 43 15.02 2.28 -8.73
CA LEU A 43 15.21 1.28 -9.78
C LEU A 43 16.45 1.58 -10.64
N GLN A 44 16.67 2.86 -10.99
CA GLN A 44 17.86 3.32 -11.71
C GLN A 44 19.16 3.05 -10.93
N ALA A 45 19.16 3.32 -9.63
CA ALA A 45 20.30 3.01 -8.76
C ALA A 45 20.65 1.51 -8.71
N ARG A 46 19.70 0.64 -9.06
CA ARG A 46 19.86 -0.82 -9.12
C ARG A 46 20.04 -1.34 -10.56
N GLY A 47 20.29 -0.46 -11.54
CA GLY A 47 20.53 -0.85 -12.92
C GLY A 47 19.27 -1.22 -13.72
N SER A 48 18.10 -0.70 -13.36
CA SER A 48 16.84 -0.80 -14.13
C SER A 48 16.29 0.61 -14.43
N ASP A 49 15.02 0.72 -14.81
CA ASP A 49 14.27 1.98 -14.84
C ASP A 49 12.77 1.72 -14.54
N LEU A 50 11.95 2.78 -14.53
CA LEU A 50 10.49 2.74 -14.42
C LEU A 50 9.83 3.39 -15.65
N VAL A 51 9.13 2.58 -16.44
CA VAL A 51 8.29 3.05 -17.52
C VAL A 51 7.02 3.67 -16.95
N VAL A 52 6.75 4.93 -17.27
CA VAL A 52 5.59 5.68 -16.81
C VAL A 52 4.72 6.05 -18.00
N ARG A 53 3.42 5.86 -17.85
CA ARG A 53 2.40 6.24 -18.84
C ARG A 53 1.19 6.84 -18.13
N ILE A 54 0.48 7.73 -18.83
CA ILE A 54 -0.87 8.16 -18.45
C ILE A 54 -1.84 7.38 -19.34
N GLY A 55 -2.74 6.61 -18.75
CA GLY A 55 -3.67 5.79 -19.51
C GLY A 55 -4.28 4.68 -18.68
N LYS A 56 -5.29 4.03 -19.26
CA LYS A 56 -5.96 2.88 -18.63
C LYS A 56 -4.97 1.70 -18.60
N PRO A 57 -4.69 1.09 -17.44
CA PRO A 57 -3.76 -0.03 -17.32
C PRO A 57 -4.07 -1.19 -18.27
N GLU A 58 -5.35 -1.51 -18.48
CA GLU A 58 -5.77 -2.58 -19.40
C GLU A 58 -5.37 -2.32 -20.87
N VAL A 59 -5.15 -1.07 -21.27
CA VAL A 59 -4.67 -0.72 -22.62
C VAL A 59 -3.15 -0.66 -22.64
N VAL A 60 -2.57 0.11 -21.71
CA VAL A 60 -1.13 0.39 -21.67
C VAL A 60 -0.31 -0.88 -21.46
N LEU A 61 -0.74 -1.75 -20.53
CA LEU A 61 0.02 -2.95 -20.21
C LEU A 61 0.05 -3.93 -21.39
N VAL A 62 -1.03 -4.04 -22.18
CA VAL A 62 -1.08 -4.89 -23.37
C VAL A 62 -0.10 -4.39 -24.43
N GLU A 63 -0.11 -3.08 -24.69
CA GLU A 63 0.83 -2.45 -25.64
C GLU A 63 2.28 -2.72 -25.26
N LEU A 64 2.64 -2.46 -24.00
CA LEU A 64 4.00 -2.66 -23.50
C LEU A 64 4.41 -4.12 -23.49
N ALA A 65 3.52 -5.02 -23.05
CA ALA A 65 3.79 -6.46 -23.02
C ALA A 65 4.05 -7.00 -24.42
N LYS A 66 3.29 -6.58 -25.44
CA LYS A 66 3.55 -6.93 -26.84
C LYS A 66 4.86 -6.36 -27.34
N ALA A 67 5.15 -5.09 -27.06
CA ALA A 67 6.36 -4.42 -27.51
C ALA A 67 7.62 -5.16 -27.04
N VAL A 68 7.67 -5.55 -25.77
CA VAL A 68 8.82 -6.25 -25.19
C VAL A 68 8.76 -7.77 -25.31
N GLY A 69 7.63 -8.33 -25.79
CA GLY A 69 7.39 -9.77 -25.86
C GLY A 69 7.31 -10.44 -24.49
N ALA A 70 6.68 -9.78 -23.51
CA ALA A 70 6.49 -10.33 -22.18
C ALA A 70 5.54 -11.53 -22.18
N GLY A 71 5.94 -12.62 -21.52
CA GLY A 71 5.06 -13.78 -21.32
C GLY A 71 4.14 -13.65 -20.10
N ALA A 72 4.43 -12.71 -19.19
CA ALA A 72 3.64 -12.53 -17.99
C ALA A 72 3.70 -11.11 -17.41
N VAL A 73 2.63 -10.70 -16.72
CA VAL A 73 2.51 -9.49 -15.89
C VAL A 73 2.40 -9.89 -14.42
N TYR A 74 3.17 -9.24 -13.56
CA TYR A 74 3.19 -9.50 -12.12
C TYR A 74 2.70 -8.26 -11.36
N ALA A 75 1.72 -8.43 -10.48
CA ALA A 75 1.13 -7.33 -9.71
C ALA A 75 0.71 -7.77 -8.30
N HIS A 76 0.48 -6.82 -7.39
CA HIS A 76 -0.18 -7.12 -6.13
C HIS A 76 -1.70 -7.13 -6.29
N ARG A 77 -2.39 -8.02 -5.56
CA ARG A 77 -3.85 -8.13 -5.55
C ARG A 77 -4.49 -7.06 -4.67
N GLU A 78 -5.47 -6.36 -5.20
CA GLU A 78 -6.33 -5.44 -4.48
C GLU A 78 -7.69 -6.08 -4.09
N VAL A 79 -8.43 -5.35 -3.26
CA VAL A 79 -9.69 -5.86 -2.64
C VAL A 79 -10.88 -4.95 -2.81
N SER A 80 -10.62 -3.70 -3.20
CA SER A 80 -11.64 -2.67 -3.39
C SER A 80 -12.31 -2.85 -4.75
N ASN A 81 -13.57 -2.44 -4.85
CA ASN A 81 -14.43 -2.74 -6.02
C ASN A 81 -13.87 -2.21 -7.34
N ASP A 82 -13.33 -0.99 -7.36
CA ASP A 82 -12.86 -0.37 -8.61
C ASP A 82 -11.57 -1.03 -9.09
N GLU A 83 -10.66 -1.33 -8.17
CA GLU A 83 -9.40 -2.03 -8.42
C GLU A 83 -9.65 -3.48 -8.86
N VAL A 84 -10.54 -4.22 -8.20
CA VAL A 84 -10.89 -5.60 -8.63
C VAL A 84 -11.48 -5.61 -10.04
N LYS A 85 -12.34 -4.64 -10.39
CA LYS A 85 -12.86 -4.51 -11.75
C LYS A 85 -11.78 -4.14 -12.77
N ALA A 86 -10.77 -3.37 -12.36
CA ALA A 86 -9.63 -3.07 -13.22
C ALA A 86 -8.76 -4.31 -13.43
N GLU A 87 -8.48 -5.08 -12.37
CA GLU A 87 -7.76 -6.35 -12.43
C GLU A 87 -8.47 -7.36 -13.36
N GLU A 88 -9.80 -7.52 -13.26
CA GLU A 88 -10.60 -8.38 -14.14
C GLU A 88 -10.50 -7.98 -15.61
N LYS A 89 -10.48 -6.68 -15.90
CA LYS A 89 -10.30 -6.18 -17.27
C LYS A 89 -8.90 -6.48 -17.78
N ILE A 90 -7.87 -6.26 -16.96
CA ILE A 90 -6.48 -6.58 -17.30
C ILE A 90 -6.33 -8.07 -17.58
N GLU A 91 -6.88 -8.93 -16.70
CA GLU A 91 -6.89 -10.39 -16.89
C GLU A 91 -7.57 -10.78 -18.22
N GLY A 92 -8.72 -10.18 -18.53
CA GLY A 92 -9.46 -10.43 -19.77
C GLY A 92 -8.65 -10.09 -21.02
N VAL A 93 -8.16 -8.86 -21.13
CA VAL A 93 -7.41 -8.41 -22.31
C VAL A 93 -6.05 -9.11 -22.45
N MET A 94 -5.37 -9.44 -21.34
CA MET A 94 -4.10 -10.17 -21.39
C MET A 94 -4.29 -11.62 -21.84
N LYS A 95 -5.40 -12.25 -21.42
CA LYS A 95 -5.74 -13.61 -21.84
C LYS A 95 -5.99 -13.71 -23.35
N GLU A 96 -6.64 -12.71 -23.95
CA GLU A 96 -6.85 -12.65 -25.41
C GLU A 96 -5.52 -12.63 -26.17
N GLU A 97 -4.47 -12.10 -25.55
CA GLU A 97 -3.12 -12.00 -26.11
C GLU A 97 -2.20 -13.16 -25.69
N GLY A 98 -2.71 -14.13 -24.93
CA GLY A 98 -1.92 -15.26 -24.43
C GLY A 98 -0.86 -14.87 -23.39
N ILE A 99 -1.02 -13.73 -22.71
CA ILE A 99 -0.10 -13.23 -21.68
C ILE A 99 -0.64 -13.63 -20.30
N GLU A 100 0.19 -14.24 -19.47
CA GLU A 100 -0.20 -14.66 -18.12
C GLU A 100 -0.25 -13.47 -17.14
N VAL A 101 -1.25 -13.39 -16.27
CA VAL A 101 -1.28 -12.37 -15.20
C VAL A 101 -1.19 -13.07 -13.84
N LYS A 102 -0.19 -12.68 -13.04
CA LYS A 102 0.07 -13.23 -11.71
C LYS A 102 -0.10 -12.18 -10.64
N TYR A 103 -1.10 -12.39 -9.79
CA TYR A 103 -1.33 -11.55 -8.62
C TYR A 103 -0.73 -12.18 -7.35
N PHE A 104 -0.13 -11.32 -6.53
CA PHE A 104 0.46 -11.69 -5.24
C PHE A 104 -0.22 -10.93 -4.10
N TRP A 105 -0.36 -11.57 -2.95
CA TRP A 105 -0.85 -10.92 -1.75
C TRP A 105 0.32 -10.35 -0.94
N GLY A 106 0.37 -9.02 -0.79
CA GLY A 106 1.52 -8.37 -0.13
C GLY A 106 1.20 -7.21 0.79
N SER A 107 -0.05 -6.75 0.80
CA SER A 107 -0.43 -5.48 1.44
C SER A 107 -0.66 -5.58 2.94
N THR A 108 -0.85 -6.75 3.53
CA THR A 108 -1.15 -6.95 4.96
C THR A 108 0.05 -7.42 5.78
N LEU A 109 -0.06 -7.30 7.11
CA LEU A 109 0.94 -7.83 8.05
C LEU A 109 0.89 -9.36 8.08
N TYR A 110 -0.29 -9.93 8.33
CA TYR A 110 -0.53 -11.37 8.20
C TYR A 110 -0.90 -11.71 6.76
N HIS A 111 -0.31 -12.76 6.21
CA HIS A 111 -0.64 -13.17 4.85
C HIS A 111 -2.03 -13.82 4.83
N LEU A 112 -2.80 -13.60 3.76
CA LEU A 112 -4.15 -14.15 3.60
C LEU A 112 -4.17 -15.67 3.82
N ASP A 113 -3.22 -16.38 3.21
CA ASP A 113 -3.11 -17.84 3.30
C ASP A 113 -2.70 -18.37 4.69
N ASP A 114 -2.23 -17.51 5.59
CA ASP A 114 -1.86 -17.91 6.96
C ASP A 114 -3.03 -17.76 7.94
N LEU A 115 -4.18 -17.23 7.49
CA LEU A 115 -5.34 -17.08 8.35
C LEU A 115 -5.85 -18.47 8.77
N PRO A 116 -6.16 -18.70 10.06
CA PRO A 116 -6.59 -20.00 10.58
C PRO A 116 -8.08 -20.27 10.29
N PHE A 117 -8.64 -19.60 9.29
CA PHE A 117 -10.02 -19.69 8.86
C PHE A 117 -10.11 -19.24 7.41
N LYS A 118 -11.13 -19.73 6.70
CA LYS A 118 -11.40 -19.29 5.34
C LYS A 118 -11.97 -17.88 5.35
N LEU A 119 -11.84 -17.16 4.24
CA LEU A 119 -12.28 -15.77 4.16
C LEU A 119 -13.79 -15.60 4.42
N GLU A 120 -14.60 -16.59 4.07
CA GLU A 120 -16.05 -16.60 4.32
C GLU A 120 -16.35 -16.54 5.83
N ASP A 121 -15.51 -17.17 6.64
CA ASP A 121 -15.59 -17.24 8.11
C ASP A 121 -14.90 -16.06 8.80
N MET A 122 -14.46 -15.05 8.04
CA MET A 122 -13.86 -13.83 8.57
C MET A 122 -14.84 -13.15 9.55
N PRO A 123 -14.43 -12.93 10.82
CA PRO A 123 -15.26 -12.26 11.82
C PRO A 123 -15.70 -10.87 11.36
N THR A 124 -16.92 -10.49 11.72
CA THR A 124 -17.48 -9.17 11.41
C THR A 124 -17.06 -8.09 12.41
N THR A 125 -16.43 -8.47 13.51
CA THR A 125 -15.91 -7.57 14.54
C THR A 125 -14.40 -7.72 14.67
N TYR A 126 -13.72 -6.61 14.96
CA TYR A 126 -12.27 -6.61 15.17
C TYR A 126 -11.86 -7.53 16.33
N GLY A 127 -12.60 -7.53 17.43
CA GLY A 127 -12.31 -8.40 18.59
C GLY A 127 -12.32 -9.89 18.22
N GLY A 128 -13.32 -10.31 17.42
CA GLY A 128 -13.39 -11.69 16.94
C GLY A 128 -12.24 -12.05 15.99
N PHE A 129 -11.85 -11.12 15.11
CA PHE A 129 -10.69 -11.29 14.23
C PHE A 129 -9.40 -11.43 15.03
N LYS A 130 -9.14 -10.49 15.95
CA LYS A 130 -7.95 -10.46 16.80
C LYS A 130 -7.76 -11.75 17.59
N GLU A 131 -8.84 -12.30 18.15
CA GLU A 131 -8.77 -13.57 18.89
C GLU A 131 -8.44 -14.74 17.96
N LYS A 132 -9.06 -14.82 16.77
CA LYS A 132 -8.76 -15.90 15.81
C LYS A 132 -7.33 -15.88 15.30
N VAL A 133 -6.73 -14.70 15.10
CA VAL A 133 -5.34 -14.58 14.59
C VAL A 133 -4.27 -14.56 15.69
N LYS A 134 -4.69 -14.76 16.95
CA LYS A 134 -3.77 -14.79 18.09
C LYS A 134 -2.78 -15.94 17.93
N GLY A 135 -1.49 -15.63 18.08
CA GLY A 135 -0.42 -16.62 17.95
C GLY A 135 0.07 -16.84 16.52
N LEU A 136 -0.51 -16.18 15.50
CA LEU A 136 0.06 -16.21 14.16
C LEU A 136 1.42 -15.49 14.13
N GLU A 137 2.35 -16.08 13.39
CA GLU A 137 3.65 -15.47 13.14
C GLU A 137 3.61 -14.55 11.92
N VAL A 138 4.27 -13.40 12.05
CA VAL A 138 4.46 -12.49 10.92
C VAL A 138 5.54 -13.06 10.01
N ARG A 139 5.22 -13.28 8.73
CA ARG A 139 6.20 -13.75 7.73
C ARG A 139 7.39 -12.79 7.64
N LYS A 140 8.59 -13.36 7.40
CA LYS A 140 9.80 -12.57 7.13
C LYS A 140 9.61 -11.65 5.92
N THR A 141 10.32 -10.52 5.93
CA THR A 141 10.43 -9.63 4.77
C THR A 141 11.22 -10.32 3.66
N ILE A 142 10.89 -9.97 2.42
CA ILE A 142 11.67 -10.38 1.25
C ILE A 142 12.73 -9.30 1.01
N GLU A 143 13.98 -9.69 0.91
CA GLU A 143 15.08 -8.76 0.63
C GLU A 143 14.99 -8.25 -0.81
N ALA A 144 15.20 -6.95 -0.99
CA ALA A 144 15.29 -6.36 -2.31
C ALA A 144 16.59 -6.80 -3.00
N LEU A 145 16.54 -6.98 -4.31
CA LEU A 145 17.74 -7.29 -5.09
C LEU A 145 18.67 -6.07 -5.12
N ASP A 146 19.97 -6.30 -4.91
CA ASP A 146 20.99 -5.25 -5.00
C ASP A 146 21.14 -4.72 -6.43
N GLN A 147 20.93 -5.58 -7.43
CA GLN A 147 21.05 -5.26 -8.86
C GLN A 147 19.97 -5.96 -9.67
N LEU A 148 19.47 -5.26 -10.69
CA LEU A 148 18.52 -5.72 -11.69
C LEU A 148 19.20 -5.85 -13.06
N LYS A 149 18.61 -6.63 -13.96
CA LYS A 149 19.21 -6.95 -15.27
C LYS A 149 18.85 -5.93 -16.37
N GLY A 150 18.66 -4.65 -16.02
CA GLY A 150 18.21 -3.63 -16.97
C GLY A 150 16.78 -3.82 -17.46
N LEU A 151 16.30 -2.82 -18.21
CA LEU A 151 15.09 -2.97 -19.01
C LEU A 151 15.31 -4.00 -20.14
N PRO A 152 14.24 -4.67 -20.61
CA PRO A 152 14.32 -5.47 -21.83
C PRO A 152 14.79 -4.62 -23.02
N SER A 153 15.72 -5.15 -23.81
CA SER A 153 16.22 -4.48 -25.02
C SER A 153 15.27 -4.56 -26.22
N ARG A 154 14.22 -5.37 -26.14
CA ARG A 154 13.24 -5.52 -27.21
C ARG A 154 12.18 -4.43 -27.10
N GLY A 155 11.84 -3.82 -28.23
CA GLY A 155 10.71 -2.90 -28.35
C GLY A 155 11.04 -1.44 -28.09
N ASP A 156 12.32 -1.11 -27.80
CA ASP A 156 12.83 0.27 -27.64
C ASP A 156 11.90 1.15 -26.80
N VAL A 157 11.46 0.59 -25.65
CA VAL A 157 10.45 1.24 -24.80
C VAL A 157 11.09 2.39 -24.03
N GLU A 158 10.70 3.60 -24.38
CA GLU A 158 11.12 4.80 -23.65
C GLU A 158 10.51 4.87 -22.23
N PRO A 159 11.28 5.28 -21.22
CA PRO A 159 10.80 5.41 -19.84
C PRO A 159 9.57 6.34 -19.69
N GLY A 160 9.45 7.35 -20.54
CA GLY A 160 8.36 8.33 -20.51
C GLY A 160 8.46 9.32 -19.34
N GLU A 161 7.79 10.46 -19.48
CA GLU A 161 7.78 11.51 -18.47
C GLU A 161 6.85 11.17 -17.30
N ILE A 162 7.22 11.63 -16.11
CA ILE A 162 6.32 11.58 -14.95
C ILE A 162 5.40 12.81 -15.03
N PRO A 163 4.08 12.63 -14.96
CA PRO A 163 3.14 13.73 -15.13
C PRO A 163 3.22 14.75 -14.01
N THR A 164 3.00 16.01 -14.37
CA THR A 164 2.70 17.07 -13.42
C THR A 164 1.24 16.97 -12.94
N LEU A 165 0.89 17.72 -11.89
CA LEU A 165 -0.51 17.83 -11.47
C LEU A 165 -1.42 18.37 -12.59
N ILE A 166 -0.90 19.24 -13.45
CA ILE A 166 -1.66 19.81 -14.57
C ILE A 166 -1.98 18.73 -15.59
N ASP A 167 -1.02 17.85 -15.89
CA ASP A 167 -1.22 16.71 -16.80
C ASP A 167 -2.27 15.73 -16.26
N LEU A 168 -2.43 15.67 -14.92
CA LEU A 168 -3.47 14.90 -14.23
C LEU A 168 -4.80 15.65 -14.09
N GLY A 169 -4.93 16.87 -14.64
CA GLY A 169 -6.15 17.67 -14.58
C GLY A 169 -6.42 18.33 -13.22
N LEU A 170 -5.40 18.47 -12.39
CA LEU A 170 -5.49 19.05 -11.05
C LEU A 170 -4.86 20.44 -10.98
N ASN A 171 -5.45 21.31 -10.14
CA ASN A 171 -4.91 22.65 -9.91
C ASN A 171 -3.77 22.63 -8.86
N PRO A 172 -2.52 22.95 -9.23
CA PRO A 172 -1.40 22.97 -8.30
C PRO A 172 -1.52 24.04 -7.20
N SER A 173 -2.24 25.14 -7.46
CA SER A 173 -2.37 26.23 -6.48
C SER A 173 -3.11 25.82 -5.21
N ALA A 174 -3.82 24.70 -5.24
CA ALA A 174 -4.54 24.16 -4.10
C ALA A 174 -3.62 23.54 -3.02
N THR A 175 -2.35 23.25 -3.32
CA THR A 175 -1.35 22.80 -2.33
C THR A 175 -0.59 23.96 -1.69
N MET A 176 -0.65 25.15 -2.27
CA MET A 176 -0.02 26.37 -1.76
C MET A 176 -0.95 27.01 -0.72
N GLY A 177 -0.50 27.15 0.53
CA GLY A 177 -1.28 27.80 1.58
C GLY A 177 -1.51 29.30 1.28
N LYS A 178 -2.51 29.90 1.94
CA LYS A 178 -2.94 31.31 1.74
C LYS A 178 -1.82 32.37 1.87
N ASN A 179 -0.64 32.02 2.39
CA ASN A 179 0.52 32.90 2.55
C ASN A 179 1.73 32.51 1.67
N GLY A 180 1.55 31.71 0.62
CA GLY A 180 2.67 31.21 -0.20
C GLY A 180 3.59 30.21 0.51
N LYS A 181 3.21 29.78 1.73
CA LYS A 181 3.84 28.70 2.48
C LYS A 181 3.00 27.44 2.33
N SER A 182 3.67 26.31 2.10
CA SER A 182 3.11 24.96 2.21
C SER A 182 2.20 24.85 3.45
N ALA A 183 0.96 24.40 3.27
CA ALA A 183 0.07 24.05 4.39
C ALA A 183 0.77 23.02 5.30
N ALA A 184 0.36 22.85 6.57
CA ALA A 184 1.03 21.93 7.50
C ALA A 184 1.15 20.47 7.00
N ASN A 185 0.34 20.05 6.02
CA ASN A 185 0.42 18.74 5.34
C ASN A 185 1.34 18.72 4.11
N ALA A 186 1.80 19.86 3.63
CA ALA A 186 2.76 19.99 2.52
C ALA A 186 4.22 19.82 2.99
N SER A 187 4.42 19.09 4.10
CA SER A 187 5.69 18.57 4.58
C SER A 187 5.83 17.04 4.43
N LEU A 188 4.83 16.38 3.84
CA LEU A 188 4.85 14.95 3.58
C LEU A 188 5.39 14.72 2.18
N VAL A 189 6.62 14.20 2.10
CA VAL A 189 7.28 13.86 0.83
C VAL A 189 7.02 12.39 0.51
N GLY A 190 6.56 12.12 -0.71
CA GLY A 190 6.33 10.77 -1.22
C GLY A 190 7.61 9.94 -1.37
N GLY A 191 7.45 8.61 -1.40
CA GLY A 191 8.53 7.68 -1.75
C GLY A 191 9.07 6.84 -0.60
N GLU A 192 9.66 5.71 -0.98
CA GLU A 192 10.29 4.72 -0.09
C GLU A 192 11.45 5.34 0.71
N THR A 193 12.30 6.15 0.08
CA THR A 193 13.46 6.76 0.77
C THR A 193 13.04 7.62 1.94
N GLU A 194 12.04 8.49 1.77
CA GLU A 194 11.50 9.29 2.87
C GLU A 194 10.79 8.39 3.90
N ALA A 195 10.05 7.38 3.44
CA ALA A 195 9.37 6.42 4.32
C ALA A 195 10.35 5.76 5.30
N LEU A 196 11.50 5.30 4.81
CA LEU A 196 12.53 4.64 5.61
C LEU A 196 13.18 5.61 6.60
N GLN A 197 13.47 6.85 6.18
CA GLN A 197 13.98 7.88 7.09
C GLN A 197 12.97 8.22 8.20
N ARG A 198 11.68 8.32 7.85
CA ARG A 198 10.60 8.57 8.81
C ARG A 198 10.43 7.41 9.77
N LEU A 199 10.55 6.17 9.29
CA LEU A 199 10.54 4.97 10.12
C LEU A 199 11.71 4.99 11.11
N THR A 200 12.94 5.28 10.69
CA THR A 200 14.09 5.37 11.61
C THR A 200 13.87 6.43 12.69
N LYS A 201 13.39 7.62 12.31
CA LYS A 201 13.05 8.69 13.27
C LYS A 201 11.95 8.25 14.23
N PHE A 202 10.89 7.65 13.71
CA PHE A 202 9.77 7.13 14.50
C PHE A 202 10.21 6.05 15.48
N ALA A 203 11.05 5.11 15.04
CA ALA A 203 11.61 4.07 15.90
C ALA A 203 12.46 4.67 17.04
N ALA A 204 13.24 5.72 16.74
CA ALA A 204 14.01 6.44 17.75
C ALA A 204 13.12 7.24 18.73
N GLU A 205 12.06 7.88 18.26
CA GLU A 205 11.06 8.57 19.09
C GLU A 205 10.38 7.57 20.05
N CYS A 206 9.94 6.42 19.54
CA CYS A 206 9.36 5.34 20.35
C CYS A 206 10.34 4.81 21.41
N LYS A 207 11.65 4.79 21.12
CA LYS A 207 12.69 4.44 22.10
C LYS A 207 12.85 5.50 23.19
N ALA A 208 12.75 6.78 22.84
CA ALA A 208 13.01 7.89 23.76
C ALA A 208 11.87 8.14 24.77
N GLN A 209 10.65 7.72 24.43
CA GLN A 209 9.50 7.80 25.31
C GLN A 209 8.93 6.39 25.52
N PRO A 210 9.37 5.62 26.52
CA PRO A 210 8.70 4.38 26.89
C PRO A 210 7.36 4.68 27.58
N HIS A 211 6.35 3.85 27.30
CA HIS A 211 4.99 3.99 27.82
C HIS A 211 4.94 4.10 29.36
N ASN A 212 4.50 5.24 29.90
CA ASN A 212 4.10 5.31 31.30
C ASN A 212 2.70 4.69 31.44
N ALA A 213 2.64 3.49 32.01
CA ALA A 213 1.42 2.69 32.21
C ALA A 213 0.30 3.37 33.04
N ASN A 214 0.51 4.57 33.58
CA ASN A 214 -0.40 5.28 34.46
C ASN A 214 -1.24 6.39 33.80
N LYS A 215 -1.22 6.53 32.47
CA LYS A 215 -2.13 7.46 31.77
C LYS A 215 -3.08 6.69 30.87
N ASP A 216 -4.11 6.13 31.50
CA ASP A 216 -5.40 5.89 30.86
C ASP A 216 -5.93 7.23 30.33
N ASN A 217 -5.62 7.53 29.09
CA ASN A 217 -6.43 8.38 28.25
C ASN A 217 -6.30 7.79 26.86
N GLY A 218 -7.43 7.37 26.27
CA GLY A 218 -7.57 6.72 24.96
C GLY A 218 -7.10 7.55 23.75
N ASN A 219 -6.16 8.46 23.95
CA ASN A 219 -5.45 9.26 22.97
C ASN A 219 -3.95 9.01 23.17
N SER A 220 -3.54 7.76 22.94
CA SER A 220 -2.14 7.37 22.93
C SER A 220 -1.39 8.26 21.93
N ILE A 221 -0.33 8.94 22.38
CA ILE A 221 0.58 9.74 21.54
C ILE A 221 1.05 8.95 20.31
N TYR A 222 1.10 7.62 20.44
CA TYR A 222 1.44 6.71 19.35
C TYR A 222 0.34 6.58 18.30
N GLY A 223 -0.96 6.59 18.66
CA GLY A 223 -2.06 6.55 17.71
C GLY A 223 -2.09 7.78 16.79
N ALA A 224 -1.91 8.97 17.37
CA ALA A 224 -1.81 10.22 16.61
C ALA A 224 -0.52 10.25 15.75
N ASN A 225 0.63 9.81 16.29
CA ASN A 225 1.88 9.76 15.54
C ASN A 225 1.87 8.70 14.42
N PHE A 226 1.21 7.56 14.61
CA PHE A 226 1.04 6.53 13.59
C PHE A 226 0.13 7.00 12.45
N SER A 227 -1.03 7.55 12.82
CA SER A 227 -2.03 8.06 11.89
C SER A 227 -1.49 9.22 11.06
N CYS A 228 -0.70 10.14 11.64
CA CYS A 228 -0.24 11.33 10.94
C CYS A 228 1.17 11.24 10.32
N LYS A 229 2.04 10.32 10.78
CA LYS A 229 3.46 10.32 10.35
C LYS A 229 3.91 9.11 9.53
N ILE A 230 3.12 8.03 9.40
CA ILE A 230 3.54 6.80 8.67
C ILE A 230 2.45 6.31 7.70
N SER A 231 1.18 6.54 8.02
CA SER A 231 0.04 6.04 7.23
C SER A 231 0.08 6.35 5.72
N PRO A 232 0.56 7.51 5.24
CA PRO A 232 0.59 7.78 3.80
C PRO A 232 1.50 6.82 3.02
N TRP A 233 2.67 6.49 3.58
CA TRP A 233 3.60 5.55 2.96
C TRP A 233 3.12 4.10 3.02
N LEU A 234 2.39 3.72 4.07
CA LEU A 234 1.71 2.41 4.14
C LEU A 234 0.55 2.29 3.14
N ALA A 235 -0.15 3.40 2.89
CA ALA A 235 -1.27 3.44 1.94
C ALA A 235 -0.80 3.32 0.48
N MET A 236 0.33 3.98 0.15
CA MET A 236 0.90 3.93 -1.20
C MET A 236 1.90 2.77 -1.42
N GLY A 237 2.13 1.94 -0.42
CA GLY A 237 3.07 0.82 -0.52
C GLY A 237 4.55 1.21 -0.54
N CYS A 238 4.88 2.47 -0.28
CA CYS A 238 6.26 2.93 -0.06
C CYS A 238 6.89 2.31 1.20
N LEU A 239 6.06 1.83 2.12
CA LEU A 239 6.47 1.07 3.29
C LEU A 239 5.61 -0.19 3.42
N SER A 240 6.25 -1.34 3.63
CA SER A 240 5.57 -2.60 3.93
C SER A 240 5.20 -2.68 5.41
N PRO A 241 4.00 -3.18 5.78
CA PRO A 241 3.65 -3.41 7.18
C PRO A 241 4.59 -4.43 7.85
N ARG A 242 5.08 -5.44 7.10
CA ARG A 242 6.03 -6.44 7.62
C ARG A 242 7.40 -5.82 7.92
N TYR A 243 7.87 -4.93 7.05
CA TYR A 243 9.13 -4.21 7.27
C TYR A 243 9.04 -3.26 8.46
N LEU A 244 7.95 -2.49 8.55
CA LEU A 244 7.65 -1.62 9.69
C LEU A 244 7.65 -2.42 11.01
N PHE A 245 6.96 -3.56 11.03
CA PHE A 245 6.92 -4.44 12.20
C PHE A 245 8.31 -4.96 12.59
N ASP A 246 9.07 -5.48 11.63
CA ASP A 246 10.39 -6.05 11.87
C ASP A 246 11.40 -5.00 12.38
N GLU A 247 11.40 -3.80 11.80
CA GLU A 247 12.32 -2.73 12.21
C GLU A 247 12.02 -2.20 13.62
N LEU A 248 10.74 -2.06 13.97
CA LEU A 248 10.34 -1.66 15.31
C LEU A 248 10.63 -2.78 16.33
N LYS A 249 10.44 -4.05 15.96
CA LYS A 249 10.82 -5.21 16.79
C LYS A 249 12.33 -5.26 17.04
N LYS A 250 13.16 -5.04 16.03
CA LYS A 250 14.63 -4.96 16.17
C LYS A 250 15.07 -3.82 17.09
N THR A 251 14.42 -2.66 16.98
CA THR A 251 14.76 -1.49 17.81
C THR A 251 14.37 -1.72 19.28
N ALA A 252 13.22 -2.36 19.52
CA ALA A 252 12.80 -2.75 20.86
C ALA A 252 13.75 -3.80 21.47
N SER A 253 14.08 -4.87 20.76
CA SER A 253 14.92 -5.96 21.27
C SER A 253 16.36 -5.53 21.62
N ARG A 254 17.00 -4.69 20.80
CA ARG A 254 18.36 -4.17 21.03
C ARG A 254 18.48 -3.32 22.31
N THR A 255 17.38 -2.72 22.77
CA THR A 255 17.37 -1.92 24.00
C THR A 255 17.50 -2.79 25.25
N PHE A 256 16.95 -4.01 25.23
CA PHE A 256 17.01 -4.94 26.36
C PHE A 256 18.40 -5.57 26.55
N SER A 257 19.11 -5.89 25.46
CA SER A 257 20.49 -6.39 25.55
C SER A 257 21.48 -5.35 26.07
N ALA A 258 21.18 -4.05 25.91
CA ALA A 258 21.99 -2.97 26.48
C ALA A 258 21.61 -2.65 27.95
N ALA A 259 20.34 -2.81 28.33
CA ALA A 259 19.86 -2.56 29.70
C ALA A 259 20.10 -3.72 30.67
N SER A 260 20.32 -4.96 30.18
CA SER A 260 20.59 -6.15 31.00
C SER A 260 21.93 -6.14 31.74
N ASN A 261 22.77 -5.10 31.55
CA ASN A 261 23.98 -4.87 32.33
C ASN A 261 23.75 -4.02 33.60
N GLN A 262 22.52 -3.59 33.89
CA GLN A 262 22.19 -2.94 35.16
C GLN A 262 21.17 -3.77 35.94
N LYS A 263 21.63 -4.28 37.09
CA LYS A 263 20.88 -5.07 38.07
C LYS A 263 19.58 -4.38 38.50
N GLY A 264 18.49 -5.13 38.56
CA GLY A 264 17.29 -4.76 39.32
C GLY A 264 16.08 -5.58 38.94
N GLY A 265 15.70 -6.54 39.79
CA GLY A 265 14.53 -7.39 39.58
C GLY A 265 13.23 -6.59 39.64
N GLY A 266 12.48 -6.62 38.54
CA GLY A 266 11.12 -6.10 38.43
C GLY A 266 10.55 -6.51 37.08
N SER A 267 9.49 -7.32 37.09
CA SER A 267 8.71 -7.72 35.91
C SER A 267 7.93 -6.51 35.36
N GLY A 268 8.64 -5.58 34.73
CA GLY A 268 8.06 -4.45 34.01
C GLY A 268 7.85 -4.85 32.55
N SER A 269 6.60 -5.09 32.17
CA SER A 269 6.18 -5.64 30.88
C SER A 269 6.77 -4.90 29.68
N SER A 270 7.67 -5.59 28.95
CA SER A 270 8.20 -5.22 27.64
C SER A 270 7.14 -5.23 26.51
N ASP A 271 5.90 -5.56 26.85
CA ASP A 271 4.85 -5.96 25.91
C ASP A 271 4.00 -4.77 25.43
N THR A 272 3.91 -3.68 26.21
CA THR A 272 2.90 -2.63 25.98
C THR A 272 3.08 -1.85 24.65
N GLY A 273 4.32 -1.52 24.26
CA GLY A 273 4.58 -0.79 23.01
C GLY A 273 4.44 -1.64 21.74
N MET A 274 4.87 -2.91 21.81
CA MET A 274 4.67 -3.89 20.74
C MET A 274 3.19 -4.25 20.58
N ASN A 275 2.46 -4.34 21.70
CA ASN A 275 1.02 -4.59 21.72
C ASN A 275 0.21 -3.46 21.07
N TRP A 276 0.60 -2.20 21.24
CA TRP A 276 -0.05 -1.07 20.55
C TRP A 276 0.22 -1.08 19.03
N LEU A 277 1.48 -1.28 18.60
CA LEU A 277 1.80 -1.29 17.16
C LEU A 277 1.07 -2.44 16.45
N MET A 278 1.10 -3.61 17.08
CA MET A 278 0.35 -4.78 16.61
C MET A 278 -1.14 -4.45 16.54
N TYR A 279 -1.69 -3.79 17.56
CA TYR A 279 -3.10 -3.39 17.57
C TYR A 279 -3.48 -2.53 16.34
N GLU A 280 -2.72 -1.48 16.02
CA GLU A 280 -2.98 -0.61 14.86
C GLU A 280 -2.82 -1.34 13.52
N LEU A 281 -1.76 -2.14 13.36
CA LEU A 281 -1.55 -2.91 12.13
C LEU A 281 -2.62 -3.98 11.92
N LEU A 282 -3.11 -4.60 13.00
CA LEU A 282 -4.22 -5.53 12.93
C LEU A 282 -5.53 -4.86 12.56
N TRP A 283 -5.76 -3.60 12.94
CA TRP A 283 -6.94 -2.87 12.46
C TRP A 283 -6.89 -2.67 10.95
N ARG A 284 -5.72 -2.30 10.43
CA ARG A 284 -5.49 -2.16 8.98
C ARG A 284 -5.73 -3.48 8.25
N ASP A 285 -5.20 -4.59 8.75
CA ASP A 285 -5.41 -5.92 8.19
C ASP A 285 -6.89 -6.34 8.27
N PHE A 286 -7.55 -6.12 9.41
CA PHE A 286 -8.97 -6.39 9.60
C PHE A 286 -9.80 -5.69 8.53
N PHE A 287 -9.59 -4.39 8.31
CA PHE A 287 -10.32 -3.63 7.29
C PHE A 287 -10.03 -4.11 5.87
N ARG A 288 -8.80 -4.53 5.56
CA ARG A 288 -8.46 -5.12 4.26
C ARG A 288 -9.19 -6.46 4.04
N PHE A 289 -9.15 -7.36 5.03
CA PHE A 289 -9.78 -8.68 4.92
C PHE A 289 -11.31 -8.60 4.89
N ILE A 290 -11.92 -7.76 5.74
CA ILE A 290 -13.37 -7.61 5.74
C ILE A 290 -13.88 -6.97 4.43
N THR A 291 -13.12 -6.04 3.85
CA THR A 291 -13.40 -5.50 2.50
C THR A 291 -13.34 -6.61 1.46
N LYS A 292 -12.29 -7.44 1.47
CA LYS A 292 -12.18 -8.58 0.55
C LYS A 292 -13.38 -9.54 0.66
N LYS A 293 -13.82 -9.88 1.88
CA LYS A 293 -15.00 -10.73 2.13
C LYS A 293 -16.25 -10.16 1.46
N TYR A 294 -16.52 -8.87 1.65
CA TYR A 294 -17.74 -8.26 1.11
C TYR A 294 -17.66 -7.92 -0.38
N SER A 295 -16.47 -7.64 -0.92
CA SER A 295 -16.26 -7.48 -2.36
C SER A 295 -16.52 -8.80 -3.11
N ALA A 296 -16.05 -9.93 -2.59
CA ALA A 296 -16.28 -11.25 -3.18
C ALA A 296 -17.77 -11.65 -3.14
N ALA A 297 -18.47 -11.37 -2.02
CA ALA A 297 -19.90 -11.69 -1.89
C ALA A 297 -20.79 -10.89 -2.87
N LYS A 298 -20.42 -9.63 -3.17
CA LYS A 298 -21.16 -8.82 -4.15
C LYS A 298 -21.07 -9.40 -5.56
N GLN A 299 -19.96 -10.05 -5.92
CA GLN A 299 -19.82 -10.70 -7.23
C GLN A 299 -20.74 -11.93 -7.39
N GLN A 300 -21.07 -12.62 -6.30
CA GLN A 300 -21.99 -13.77 -6.33
C GLN A 300 -23.47 -13.38 -6.45
N ASN A 301 -23.84 -12.16 -6.06
CA ASN A 301 -25.23 -11.69 -6.03
C ASN A 301 -25.67 -10.88 -7.27
N VAL A 302 -24.81 -10.73 -8.29
CA VAL A 302 -25.20 -10.12 -9.57
C VAL A 302 -25.73 -11.21 -10.51
N ALA A 303 -26.87 -11.81 -10.18
CA ALA A 303 -27.71 -12.46 -11.18
C ALA A 303 -28.42 -11.35 -12.00
N PRO A 304 -28.53 -11.48 -13.34
CA PRO A 304 -29.18 -10.46 -14.14
C PRO A 304 -30.66 -10.40 -13.74
N VAL A 305 -31.11 -9.24 -13.25
CA VAL A 305 -32.53 -8.94 -13.11
C VAL A 305 -33.09 -8.88 -14.54
N MET A 306 -33.73 -9.97 -14.99
CA MET A 306 -34.56 -9.94 -16.19
C MET A 306 -35.69 -8.94 -15.93
N ALA A 307 -35.62 -7.80 -16.60
CA ALA A 307 -36.74 -6.88 -16.70
C ALA A 307 -37.83 -7.59 -17.53
N CYS A 308 -38.87 -8.09 -16.86
CA CYS A 308 -40.11 -8.46 -17.53
C CYS A 308 -40.72 -7.17 -18.12
N THR A 309 -40.60 -7.00 -19.43
CA THR A 309 -41.37 -6.02 -20.19
C THR A 309 -42.85 -6.36 -20.10
N GLY A 310 -43.65 -5.43 -19.57
CA GLY A 310 -45.11 -5.54 -19.54
C GLY A 310 -45.68 -5.65 -20.95
N ALA A 311 -46.54 -6.64 -21.15
CA ALA A 311 -47.45 -6.68 -22.29
C ALA A 311 -48.64 -5.78 -21.98
N ALA A 312 -48.82 -4.75 -22.81
CA ALA A 312 -50.06 -4.01 -22.90
C ALA A 312 -51.05 -4.81 -23.78
N ALA A 313 -52.27 -4.96 -23.29
CA ALA A 313 -53.51 -5.09 -24.07
C ALA A 313 -54.62 -4.40 -23.27
#